data_AF-A0A316SYH0-F1
#
_entry.id   AF-A0A316SYH0-F1
#
_cell.length_a   1.000
_cell.length_b   1.000
_cell.length_c   1.000
_cell.angle_alpha   90.00
_cell.angle_beta   90.00
_cell.angle_gamma   90.00
#
_symmetry.space_group_name_H-M   'P 1'
#
loop_
_entity.id
_entity.type
_entity.pdbx_description
1 polymer ?
#
loop_
_entity_poly.entity_id
_entity_poly.type
_entity_poly.pdbx_seq_one_letter_code
_entity_poly.pdbx_strand_id
1 'polypeptide(L)'
;MDKLKLVKTIVFVITFLLVFGSMTLLGTLYKKIRKPVAAEPGSSISLKQPAGSTIDSFRLHGGSIYLLVKDGGRPDRILIYNQDAGEPVEINVN
;
A
#
# COMPACT_ATOMS: atom_id res chain seq x y z
N MET A 1 18.76 54.82 -3.78
CA MET A 1 19.20 53.42 -4.04
C MET A 1 18.15 52.37 -3.64
N ASP A 2 17.02 52.80 -3.06
CA ASP A 2 16.07 51.92 -2.38
C ASP A 2 15.11 51.18 -3.32
N LYS A 3 14.75 51.78 -4.46
CA LYS A 3 13.96 51.08 -5.50
C LYS A 3 14.66 49.83 -6.04
N LEU A 4 15.98 49.89 -6.25
CA LEU A 4 16.74 48.75 -6.78
C LEU A 4 16.86 47.62 -5.75
N LYS A 5 16.99 47.97 -4.46
CA LYS A 5 16.95 47.00 -3.35
C LYS A 5 15.56 46.36 -3.23
N LEU A 6 14.51 47.15 -3.33
CA LEU A 6 13.12 46.68 -3.26
C LEU A 6 12.81 45.65 -4.37
N VAL A 7 13.19 45.95 -5.61
CA VAL A 7 12.99 45.03 -6.75
C VAL A 7 13.75 43.73 -6.53
N LYS A 8 15.01 43.77 -6.08
CA LYS A 8 15.78 42.56 -5.79
C LYS A 8 15.13 41.71 -4.70
N THR A 9 14.62 42.33 -3.63
CA THR A 9 13.91 41.61 -2.57
C THR A 9 12.64 40.95 -3.09
N ILE A 10 11.85 41.63 -3.91
CA ILE A 10 10.63 41.07 -4.51
C ILE A 10 10.97 39.87 -5.40
N VAL A 11 11.98 40.00 -6.27
CA VAL A 11 12.43 38.91 -7.14
C VAL A 11 12.90 37.71 -6.31
N PHE A 12 13.65 37.95 -5.23
CA PHE A 12 14.08 36.89 -4.32
C PHE A 12 12.90 36.16 -3.68
N VAL A 13 11.91 36.90 -3.17
CA VAL A 13 10.69 36.33 -2.55
C VAL A 13 9.88 35.52 -3.57
N ILE A 14 9.69 36.04 -4.78
CA ILE A 14 8.95 35.33 -5.84
C ILE A 14 9.67 34.03 -6.21
N THR A 15 10.99 34.08 -6.37
CA THR A 15 11.78 32.88 -6.71
C THR A 15 11.71 31.84 -5.60
N PHE A 16 11.78 32.26 -4.34
CA PHE A 16 11.62 31.38 -3.18
C PHE A 16 10.23 30.74 -3.14
N LEU A 17 9.16 31.53 -3.33
CA LEU A 17 7.80 31.01 -3.39
C LEU A 17 7.61 30.02 -4.55
N LEU A 18 8.22 30.29 -5.71
CA LEU A 18 8.09 29.43 -6.87
C LEU A 18 8.74 28.06 -6.63
N VAL A 19 9.98 28.04 -6.11
CA VAL A 19 10.69 26.81 -5.77
C VAL A 19 9.93 26.03 -4.68
N PHE A 20 9.53 26.71 -3.61
CA PHE A 20 8.81 26.08 -2.51
C PHE A 20 7.43 25.57 -2.92
N GLY A 21 6.70 26.36 -3.73
CA GLY A 21 5.41 25.99 -4.30
C GLY A 21 5.51 24.77 -5.21
N SER A 22 6.52 24.71 -6.08
CA SER A 22 6.76 23.52 -6.91
C SER A 22 7.08 22.29 -6.06
N MET A 23 7.90 22.42 -5.03
CA MET A 23 8.29 21.28 -4.18
C MET A 23 7.12 20.73 -3.36
N THR A 24 6.27 21.60 -2.83
CA THR A 24 5.03 21.21 -2.14
C THR A 24 4.01 20.59 -3.09
N LEU A 25 3.85 21.13 -4.31
CA LEU A 25 2.99 20.55 -5.34
C LEU A 25 3.45 19.14 -5.75
N LEU A 26 4.76 18.94 -5.98
CA LEU A 26 5.31 17.61 -6.27
C LEU A 26 5.08 16.65 -5.10
N GLY A 27 5.29 17.09 -3.85
CA GLY A 27 5.06 16.25 -2.67
C GLY A 27 3.59 15.82 -2.53
N THR A 28 2.65 16.73 -2.78
CA THR A 28 1.20 16.43 -2.75
C THR A 28 0.76 15.54 -3.90
N LEU A 29 1.26 15.76 -5.12
CA LEU A 29 1.01 14.86 -6.26
C LEU A 29 1.58 13.47 -6.00
N TYR A 30 2.81 13.39 -5.50
CA TYR A 30 3.45 12.12 -5.16
C TYR A 30 2.65 11.34 -4.11
N LYS A 31 2.17 12.02 -3.06
CA LYS A 31 1.29 11.42 -2.04
C LYS A 31 -0.09 11.03 -2.60
N LYS A 32 -0.62 11.76 -3.59
CA LYS A 32 -1.90 11.43 -4.22
C LYS A 32 -1.79 10.22 -5.15
N ILE A 33 -0.66 10.07 -5.85
CA ILE A 33 -0.38 8.95 -6.76
C ILE A 33 0.00 7.71 -5.96
N ARG A 34 0.88 7.86 -4.96
CA ARG A 34 1.04 6.86 -3.89
C ARG A 34 -0.10 7.00 -2.91
N LYS A 35 -1.31 6.65 -3.31
CA LYS A 35 -2.26 6.15 -2.31
C LYS A 35 -1.52 5.02 -1.59
N PRO A 36 -1.15 5.13 -0.30
CA PRO A 36 -1.06 3.90 0.46
C PRO A 36 -2.42 3.26 0.25
N VAL A 37 -2.44 1.99 -0.14
CA VAL A 37 -3.66 1.22 -0.03
C VAL A 37 -3.99 1.29 1.46
N ALA A 38 -4.80 2.28 1.84
CA ALA A 38 -5.31 2.41 3.17
C ALA A 38 -6.19 1.19 3.29
N ALA A 39 -5.66 0.15 3.94
CA ALA A 39 -6.47 -0.96 4.39
C ALA A 39 -7.61 -0.30 5.17
N GLU A 40 -8.84 -0.37 4.63
CA GLU A 40 -10.00 0.17 5.32
C GLU A 40 -10.01 -0.46 6.72
N PRO A 41 -9.95 0.34 7.79
CA PRO A 41 -10.02 -0.18 9.14
C PRO A 41 -11.42 -0.78 9.31
N GLY A 42 -11.51 -2.11 9.22
CA GLY A 42 -12.78 -2.84 9.23
C GLY A 42 -12.96 -3.88 8.13
N SER A 43 -12.09 -3.96 7.12
CA SER A 43 -12.11 -5.05 6.14
C SER A 43 -11.54 -6.34 6.76
N SER A 44 -12.38 -7.10 7.46
CA SER A 44 -12.04 -8.45 7.89
C SER A 44 -12.10 -9.39 6.68
N ILE A 45 -10.94 -9.83 6.22
CA ILE A 45 -10.83 -10.80 5.12
C ILE A 45 -11.03 -12.20 5.70
N SER A 46 -12.04 -12.91 5.21
CA SER A 46 -12.25 -14.32 5.54
C SER A 46 -11.47 -15.22 4.58
N LEU A 47 -10.70 -16.16 5.15
CA LEU A 47 -9.98 -17.17 4.37
C LEU A 47 -10.88 -18.32 3.90
N LYS A 48 -12.17 -18.32 4.28
CA LYS A 48 -13.17 -19.37 4.01
C LYS A 48 -12.70 -20.80 4.34
N GLN A 49 -11.84 -20.93 5.35
CA GLN A 49 -11.34 -22.22 5.78
C GLN A 49 -12.30 -22.91 6.75
N PRO A 50 -12.41 -24.25 6.68
CA PRO A 50 -13.24 -25.00 7.62
C PRO A 50 -12.71 -24.85 9.04
N ALA A 51 -13.60 -24.97 10.02
CA ALA A 51 -13.24 -24.94 11.43
C ALA A 51 -12.22 -26.03 11.75
N GLY A 52 -11.25 -25.71 12.63
CA GLY A 52 -10.15 -26.61 12.96
C GLY A 52 -8.99 -26.58 11.97
N SER A 53 -9.01 -25.71 10.94
CA SER A 53 -7.84 -25.47 10.11
C SER A 53 -6.78 -24.66 10.86
N THR A 54 -5.51 -24.96 10.62
CA THR A 54 -4.36 -24.27 11.22
C THR A 54 -3.46 -23.69 10.13
N ILE A 55 -2.86 -22.52 10.38
CA ILE A 55 -1.85 -21.95 9.48
C ILE A 55 -0.48 -22.43 9.97
N ASP A 56 0.20 -23.24 9.16
CA ASP A 56 1.50 -23.82 9.48
C ASP A 56 2.64 -22.86 9.11
N SER A 57 2.56 -22.22 7.95
CA SER A 57 3.56 -21.25 7.49
C SER A 57 2.99 -20.22 6.52
N PHE A 58 3.70 -19.10 6.33
CA PHE A 58 3.33 -18.09 5.34
C PHE A 58 4.54 -17.51 4.60
N ARG A 59 4.33 -17.06 3.37
CA ARG A 59 5.32 -16.33 2.56
C ARG A 59 4.68 -15.17 1.82
N LEU A 60 5.43 -14.09 1.67
CA LEU A 60 5.05 -12.94 0.84
C LEU A 60 5.87 -12.99 -0.46
N HIS A 61 5.20 -13.00 -1.61
CA HIS A 61 5.87 -12.95 -2.91
C HIS A 61 5.01 -12.25 -3.95
N GLY A 62 5.58 -11.29 -4.69
CA GLY A 62 4.88 -10.62 -5.80
C GLY A 62 3.59 -9.89 -5.42
N GLY A 63 3.46 -9.42 -4.18
CA GLY A 63 2.22 -8.77 -3.68
C GLY A 63 1.14 -9.74 -3.18
N SER A 64 1.39 -11.04 -3.28
CA SER A 64 0.50 -12.09 -2.77
C SER A 64 1.06 -12.70 -1.48
N ILE A 65 0.14 -13.12 -0.61
CA ILE A 65 0.42 -13.90 0.60
C ILE A 65 0.10 -15.36 0.30
N TYR A 66 1.06 -16.23 0.52
CA TYR A 66 0.94 -17.68 0.41
C TYR A 66 0.86 -18.25 1.81
N LEU A 67 -0.22 -18.93 2.16
CA LEU A 67 -0.47 -19.51 3.47
C LEU A 67 -0.55 -21.03 3.31
N LEU A 68 0.32 -21.77 3.99
CA LEU A 68 0.16 -23.22 4.12
C LEU A 68 -0.84 -23.49 5.24
N VAL A 69 -1.97 -24.09 4.88
CA VAL A 69 -3.06 -24.44 5.79
C VAL A 69 -3.15 -25.96 5.90
N LYS A 70 -3.22 -26.43 7.14
CA LYS A 70 -3.37 -27.84 7.51
C LYS A 70 -4.66 -28.05 8.30
N ASP A 71 -5.00 -29.31 8.55
CA ASP A 71 -6.15 -29.70 9.36
C ASP A 71 -7.51 -29.20 8.82
N GLY A 72 -8.54 -29.20 9.67
CA GLY A 72 -9.90 -28.79 9.32
C GLY A 72 -10.68 -29.84 8.51
N GLY A 73 -10.30 -31.12 8.62
CA GLY A 73 -10.96 -32.22 7.91
C GLY A 73 -10.67 -32.24 6.39
N ARG A 74 -9.61 -31.55 5.96
CA ARG A 74 -9.18 -31.46 4.55
C ARG A 74 -7.66 -31.64 4.44
N PRO A 75 -7.15 -32.09 3.27
CA PRO A 75 -5.71 -32.19 3.00
C PRO A 75 -5.00 -30.83 3.09
N ASP A 76 -3.68 -30.89 3.25
CA ASP A 76 -2.81 -29.72 3.24
C ASP A 76 -3.00 -28.91 1.94
N ARG A 77 -3.09 -27.60 2.09
CA ARG A 77 -3.43 -26.68 0.99
C ARG A 77 -2.75 -25.35 1.15
N ILE A 78 -2.42 -24.74 0.02
CA ILE A 78 -1.85 -23.40 -0.05
C ILE A 78 -2.96 -22.43 -0.44
N LEU A 79 -3.21 -21.44 0.43
CA LEU A 79 -4.05 -20.30 0.08
C LEU A 79 -3.19 -19.18 -0.45
N ILE A 80 -3.56 -18.65 -1.60
CA ILE A 80 -2.96 -17.47 -2.20
C ILE A 80 -3.94 -16.33 -2.04
N TYR A 81 -3.61 -15.41 -1.15
CA TYR A 81 -4.37 -14.19 -0.96
C TYR A 81 -3.69 -13.04 -1.71
N ASN A 82 -4.44 -12.36 -2.56
CA ASN A 82 -4.07 -11.07 -3.13
C ASN A 82 -5.17 -10.07 -2.76
N GLN A 83 -4.76 -8.87 -2.32
CA GLN A 83 -5.68 -7.81 -1.94
C GLN A 83 -6.63 -7.40 -3.08
N ASP A 84 -6.22 -7.60 -4.33
CA ASP A 84 -7.03 -7.29 -5.51
C ASP A 84 -8.06 -8.39 -5.85
N ALA A 85 -7.86 -9.62 -5.36
CA ALA A 85 -8.61 -10.80 -5.81
C ALA A 85 -9.91 -11.06 -5.04
N GLY A 86 -10.16 -10.35 -3.93
CA GLY A 86 -11.36 -10.51 -3.10
C GLY A 86 -11.40 -11.82 -2.31
N GLU A 87 -11.33 -12.98 -2.98
CA GLU A 87 -11.28 -14.31 -2.37
C GLU A 87 -9.90 -14.97 -2.54
N PRO A 88 -9.41 -15.70 -1.52
CA PRO A 88 -8.17 -16.46 -1.66
C PRO A 88 -8.33 -17.62 -2.65
N VAL A 89 -7.30 -17.84 -3.48
CA VAL A 89 -7.21 -19.01 -4.36
C VAL A 89 -6.62 -20.18 -3.59
N GLU A 90 -7.24 -21.35 -3.65
CA GLU A 90 -6.80 -22.57 -2.97
C GLU A 90 -6.08 -23.52 -3.93
N ILE A 91 -4.92 -24.03 -3.53
CA ILE A 91 -4.15 -25.05 -4.25
C ILE A 91 -3.93 -26.24 -3.30
N ASN A 92 -4.37 -27.42 -3.70
CA ASN A 92 -4.14 -28.64 -2.93
C ASN A 92 -2.68 -29.08 -3.03
N VAL A 93 -2.09 -29.44 -1.89
CA VAL A 93 -0.77 -30.06 -1.82
C VAL A 93 -1.02 -31.55 -1.65
N ASN A 94 -0.97 -32.28 -2.77
CA ASN A 94 -1.12 -33.74 -2.79
C ASN A 94 0.19 -34.41 -2.38
#